data_AF-A0A838QYV5-F1
#
_entry.id   AF-A0A838QYV5-F1
#
_cell.length_a   1.000
_cell.length_b   1.000
_cell.length_c   1.000
_cell.angle_alpha   90.00
_cell.angle_beta   90.00
_cell.angle_gamma   90.00
#
_symmetry.space_group_name_H-M   'P 1'
#
loop_
_entity.id
_entity.type
_entity.pdbx_description
1 polymer ?
#
loop_
_entity_poly.entity_id
_entity_poly.type
_entity_poly.pdbx_seq_one_letter_code
_entity_poly.pdbx_strand_id
1 'polypeptide(L)'
;MNGFDFSFKPFAVAAAVVWGLMAASPLRAANDVWKTAASGTWGAGGSWVDGSPPSSIFDQATFDKAGAYTVSFNADPDPIGALTLTSATNVTFASSSRPGNPILPRSLRLIEASGVSTGDLRISGGATLTLGAVTGGFPSTSHPFHLTADSNLHINPGATLNVRFGSDVVTLILSSDGLINVSGSGSTLNAHTTQVGDGSLNVTAGGLVQSSNSIVGLAGTGTATVSGAGSQWNNLGRLTVGFDEGASGTLNVTGGGSVSSADGVIGVINGTGTATVTGGAWTMTGQL
;
A
#
# COMPACT_ATOMS: atom_id res chain seq x y z
N MET A 1 0.63 12.71 -92.40
CA MET A 1 -0.15 13.87 -91.90
C MET A 1 -1.43 13.30 -91.30
N ASN A 2 -1.41 12.99 -90.01
CA ASN A 2 -2.05 13.75 -88.91
C ASN A 2 -3.57 13.47 -88.88
N GLY A 3 -4.18 12.97 -87.81
CA GLY A 3 -3.71 12.74 -86.45
C GLY A 3 -4.62 11.77 -85.69
N PHE A 4 -4.07 11.18 -84.64
CA PHE A 4 -4.81 10.34 -83.69
C PHE A 4 -5.32 11.22 -82.54
N ASP A 5 -6.62 11.12 -82.29
CA ASP A 5 -7.37 11.80 -81.25
C ASP A 5 -7.16 11.09 -79.89
N PHE A 6 -6.66 11.82 -78.89
CA PHE A 6 -6.47 11.31 -77.52
C PHE A 6 -7.63 11.76 -76.64
N SER A 7 -8.77 11.06 -76.75
CA SER A 7 -9.86 11.18 -75.77
C SER A 7 -9.52 10.36 -74.52
N PHE A 8 -8.98 11.01 -73.48
CA PHE A 8 -8.81 10.41 -72.15
C PHE A 8 -10.18 10.18 -71.49
N LYS A 9 -10.52 8.90 -71.21
CA LYS A 9 -11.57 8.56 -70.25
C LYS A 9 -10.97 8.53 -68.84
N PRO A 10 -11.56 9.19 -67.84
CA PRO A 10 -11.07 9.11 -66.47
C PRO A 10 -11.34 7.72 -65.90
N PHE A 11 -10.29 7.04 -65.44
CA PHE A 11 -10.41 5.88 -64.56
C PHE A 11 -10.86 6.37 -63.18
N ALA A 12 -11.97 5.82 -62.67
CA ALA A 12 -12.39 6.02 -61.30
C ALA A 12 -11.34 5.40 -60.36
N VAL A 13 -10.66 6.23 -59.57
CA VAL A 13 -9.82 5.78 -58.46
C VAL A 13 -10.77 5.32 -57.37
N ALA A 14 -10.85 4.00 -57.16
CA ALA A 14 -11.48 3.45 -55.97
C ALA A 14 -10.68 3.92 -54.75
N ALA A 15 -11.29 4.77 -53.92
CA ALA A 15 -10.74 5.14 -52.63
C ALA A 15 -10.74 3.89 -51.74
N ALA A 16 -9.58 3.23 -51.62
CA ALA A 16 -9.35 2.26 -50.57
C ALA A 16 -9.38 3.03 -49.25
N VAL A 17 -10.48 2.90 -48.49
CA VAL A 17 -10.50 3.26 -47.09
C VAL A 17 -9.54 2.31 -46.40
N VAL A 18 -8.31 2.79 -46.19
CA VAL A 18 -7.36 2.14 -45.31
C VAL A 18 -7.97 2.25 -43.92
N TRP A 19 -8.60 1.17 -43.45
CA TRP A 19 -8.78 0.96 -42.03
C TRP A 19 -7.39 0.88 -41.46
N GLY A 20 -6.91 1.98 -40.90
CA GLY A 20 -5.77 1.95 -40.01
C GLY A 20 -6.11 0.96 -38.92
N LEU A 21 -5.56 -0.25 -39.03
CA LEU A 21 -5.38 -1.10 -37.88
C LEU A 21 -4.51 -0.24 -36.96
N MET A 22 -5.13 0.45 -36.01
CA MET A 22 -4.37 0.97 -34.88
C MET A 22 -3.79 -0.28 -34.24
N ALA A 23 -2.56 -0.61 -34.59
CA ALA A 23 -1.75 -1.47 -33.76
C ALA A 23 -1.86 -0.83 -32.38
N ALA A 24 -2.54 -1.50 -31.45
CA ALA A 24 -2.47 -1.13 -30.05
C ALA A 24 -0.97 -0.99 -29.77
N SER A 25 -0.54 0.22 -29.43
CA SER A 25 0.82 0.45 -28.97
C SER A 25 1.11 -0.65 -27.95
N PRO A 26 2.25 -1.36 -28.02
CA PRO A 26 2.58 -2.30 -26.95
C PRO A 26 2.44 -1.51 -25.65
N LEU A 27 1.68 -2.04 -24.68
CA LEU A 27 1.50 -1.45 -23.36
C LEU A 27 2.88 -1.05 -22.85
N ARG A 28 3.24 0.22 -22.98
CA ARG A 28 4.54 0.71 -22.54
C ARG A 28 4.40 0.86 -21.04
N ALA A 29 5.33 0.28 -20.30
CA ALA A 29 5.53 0.58 -18.88
C ALA A 29 5.35 2.08 -18.65
N ALA A 30 4.25 2.46 -18.02
CA ALA A 30 3.89 3.84 -17.77
C ALA A 30 4.01 4.14 -16.28
N ASN A 31 4.38 5.37 -15.95
CA ASN A 31 4.15 5.89 -14.61
C ASN A 31 2.90 6.77 -14.68
N ASP A 32 1.76 6.19 -14.34
CA ASP A 32 0.48 6.85 -14.31
C ASP A 32 0.41 7.75 -13.07
N VAL A 33 0.35 9.07 -13.31
CA VAL A 33 0.31 10.07 -12.24
C VAL A 33 -1.12 10.52 -12.00
N TRP A 34 -1.55 10.55 -10.73
CA TRP A 34 -2.86 11.08 -10.36
C TRP A 34 -2.97 12.57 -10.69
N LYS A 35 -4.03 12.95 -11.41
CA LYS A 35 -4.07 14.23 -12.14
C LYS A 35 -4.17 15.46 -11.24
N THR A 36 -5.01 15.40 -10.21
CA THR A 36 -5.33 16.56 -9.34
C THR A 36 -5.51 16.11 -7.89
N ALA A 37 -5.37 17.02 -6.92
CA ALA A 37 -5.69 16.75 -5.51
C ALA A 37 -7.21 16.67 -5.26
N ALA A 38 -7.93 15.93 -6.09
CA ALA A 38 -9.36 15.76 -6.03
C ALA A 38 -9.71 14.26 -6.01
N SER A 39 -10.84 13.95 -5.37
CA SER A 39 -11.33 12.58 -5.30
C SER A 39 -11.78 12.10 -6.69
N GLY A 40 -11.59 10.81 -6.96
CA GLY A 40 -11.87 10.24 -8.27
C GLY A 40 -11.92 8.71 -8.24
N THR A 41 -12.24 8.11 -9.38
CA THR A 41 -12.27 6.65 -9.53
C THR A 41 -10.97 6.16 -10.17
N TRP A 42 -10.38 5.09 -9.61
CA TRP A 42 -9.13 4.50 -10.12
C TRP A 42 -9.21 4.16 -11.61
N GLY A 43 -10.21 3.38 -12.02
CA GLY A 43 -10.36 2.93 -13.41
C GLY A 43 -10.82 4.00 -14.41
N ALA A 44 -11.00 5.26 -13.98
CA ALA A 44 -11.40 6.34 -14.88
C ALA A 44 -10.16 7.03 -15.45
N GLY A 45 -9.94 6.93 -16.76
CA GLY A 45 -8.80 7.57 -17.44
C GLY A 45 -8.67 9.07 -17.16
N GLY A 46 -9.79 9.79 -17.01
CA GLY A 46 -9.78 11.21 -16.66
C GLY A 46 -9.18 11.56 -15.29
N SER A 47 -8.99 10.58 -14.41
CA SER A 47 -8.33 10.72 -13.11
C SER A 47 -6.79 10.77 -13.23
N TRP A 48 -6.24 10.38 -14.38
CA TRP A 48 -4.80 10.25 -14.62
C TRP A 48 -4.31 11.31 -15.61
N VAL A 49 -3.03 11.69 -15.49
CA VAL A 49 -2.43 12.78 -16.30
C VAL A 49 -2.43 12.46 -17.79
N ASP A 50 -2.06 11.25 -18.16
CA ASP A 50 -2.00 10.76 -19.54
C ASP A 50 -3.34 10.24 -20.08
N GLY A 51 -4.36 10.18 -19.23
CA GLY A 51 -5.69 9.73 -19.61
C GLY A 51 -5.89 8.22 -19.55
N SER A 52 -4.90 7.45 -19.09
CA SER A 52 -5.00 6.00 -18.88
C SER A 52 -4.84 5.65 -17.40
N PRO A 53 -5.64 4.72 -16.85
CA PRO A 53 -5.32 4.12 -15.57
C PRO A 53 -4.19 3.08 -15.74
N PRO A 54 -3.38 2.86 -14.69
CA PRO A 54 -2.40 1.78 -14.68
C PRO A 54 -3.13 0.44 -14.81
N SER A 55 -2.61 -0.43 -15.68
CA SER A 55 -3.35 -1.59 -16.22
C SER A 55 -2.53 -2.87 -16.31
N SER A 56 -1.26 -2.83 -15.90
CA SER A 56 -0.37 -3.99 -15.94
C SER A 56 0.72 -3.90 -14.88
N ILE A 57 1.38 -5.03 -14.61
CA ILE A 57 2.53 -5.12 -13.71
C ILE A 57 3.74 -4.28 -14.16
N PHE A 58 3.73 -3.79 -15.40
CA PHE A 58 4.76 -2.88 -15.90
C PHE A 58 4.42 -1.41 -15.64
N ASP A 59 3.18 -1.11 -15.25
CA ASP A 59 2.73 0.23 -14.92
C ASP A 59 2.95 0.53 -13.44
N GLN A 60 3.10 1.80 -13.12
CA GLN A 60 3.23 2.31 -11.76
C GLN A 60 2.20 3.40 -11.52
N ALA A 61 1.72 3.50 -10.28
CA ALA A 61 0.81 4.57 -9.86
C ALA A 61 1.53 5.56 -8.95
N THR A 62 1.46 6.85 -9.27
CA THR A 62 2.05 7.93 -8.46
C THR A 62 1.01 8.93 -7.97
N PHE A 63 1.02 9.21 -6.67
CA PHE A 63 0.25 10.27 -6.02
C PHE A 63 1.20 11.33 -5.43
N ASP A 64 1.25 12.49 -6.08
CA ASP A 64 2.19 13.57 -5.76
C ASP A 64 1.50 14.94 -5.55
N LYS A 65 0.17 14.98 -5.57
CA LYS A 65 -0.64 16.21 -5.45
C LYS A 65 -1.03 16.49 -4.01
N ALA A 66 -0.39 17.46 -3.37
CA ALA A 66 -0.68 17.85 -1.99
C ALA A 66 -2.18 18.14 -1.77
N GLY A 67 -2.75 17.61 -0.69
CA GLY A 67 -4.18 17.69 -0.38
C GLY A 67 -4.72 16.36 0.13
N ALA A 68 -6.00 16.37 0.53
CA ALA A 68 -6.70 15.18 1.00
C ALA A 68 -7.78 14.77 0.00
N TYR A 69 -7.74 13.52 -0.46
CA TYR A 69 -8.71 13.01 -1.43
C TYR A 69 -8.87 11.50 -1.34
N THR A 70 -9.99 11.03 -1.88
CA THR A 70 -10.35 9.61 -1.92
C THR A 70 -10.22 9.07 -3.34
N VAL A 71 -9.56 7.92 -3.45
CA VAL A 71 -9.50 7.12 -4.66
C VAL A 71 -10.46 5.96 -4.50
N SER A 72 -11.52 5.98 -5.29
CA SER A 72 -12.60 5.01 -5.24
C SER A 72 -12.36 3.87 -6.23
N PHE A 73 -12.54 2.64 -5.76
CA PHE A 73 -12.39 1.42 -6.55
C PHE A 73 -13.74 0.75 -6.72
N ASN A 74 -14.29 0.77 -7.94
CA ASN A 74 -15.60 0.16 -8.24
C ASN A 74 -15.50 -1.35 -8.56
N ALA A 75 -14.28 -1.79 -8.88
CA ALA A 75 -13.85 -3.16 -9.14
C ALA A 75 -12.38 -3.28 -8.69
N ASP A 76 -11.88 -4.51 -8.57
CA ASP A 76 -10.46 -4.73 -8.36
C ASP A 76 -9.72 -4.30 -9.64
N PRO A 77 -8.70 -3.42 -9.54
CA PRO A 77 -7.89 -3.05 -10.69
C PRO A 77 -6.98 -4.21 -11.11
N ASP A 78 -6.46 -4.14 -12.34
CA ASP A 78 -5.38 -5.03 -12.75
C ASP A 78 -4.17 -4.84 -11.82
N PRO A 79 -3.38 -5.90 -11.55
CA PRO A 79 -2.15 -5.77 -10.78
C PRO A 79 -1.18 -4.78 -11.43
N ILE A 80 -0.49 -4.00 -10.60
CA ILE A 80 0.48 -3.00 -11.05
C ILE A 80 1.87 -3.29 -10.47
N GLY A 81 2.90 -2.68 -11.04
CA GLY A 81 4.29 -2.87 -10.61
C GLY A 81 4.62 -2.18 -9.30
N ALA A 82 4.19 -0.92 -9.15
CA ALA A 82 4.48 -0.16 -7.94
C ALA A 82 3.45 0.94 -7.66
N LEU A 83 3.39 1.35 -6.40
CA LEU A 83 2.58 2.44 -5.88
C LEU A 83 3.47 3.42 -5.09
N THR A 84 3.49 4.68 -5.51
CA THR A 84 4.26 5.74 -4.85
C THR A 84 3.35 6.86 -4.36
N LEU A 85 3.50 7.23 -3.08
CA LEU A 85 2.88 8.41 -2.49
C LEU A 85 3.96 9.36 -1.96
N THR A 86 3.86 10.64 -2.30
CA THR A 86 4.83 11.67 -1.91
C THR A 86 4.17 13.05 -1.69
N SER A 87 4.96 14.08 -1.41
CA SER A 87 4.54 15.50 -1.36
C SER A 87 3.40 15.81 -0.37
N ALA A 88 3.45 15.26 0.84
CA ALA A 88 2.47 15.46 1.91
C ALA A 88 1.00 15.23 1.47
N THR A 89 0.80 14.30 0.53
CA THR A 89 -0.52 13.86 0.08
C THR A 89 -1.24 13.06 1.17
N ASN A 90 -2.56 13.19 1.28
CA ASN A 90 -3.39 12.36 2.16
C ASN A 90 -4.42 11.60 1.32
N VAL A 91 -4.09 10.36 0.98
CA VAL A 91 -4.87 9.54 0.05
C VAL A 91 -5.62 8.47 0.82
N THR A 92 -6.93 8.38 0.60
CA THR A 92 -7.76 7.27 1.09
C THR A 92 -8.12 6.35 -0.06
N PHE A 93 -7.78 5.06 0.05
CA PHE A 93 -8.25 4.04 -0.87
C PHE A 93 -9.54 3.44 -0.34
N ALA A 94 -10.63 3.65 -1.09
CA ALA A 94 -11.97 3.27 -0.68
C ALA A 94 -12.58 2.29 -1.67
N SER A 95 -13.03 1.16 -1.14
CA SER A 95 -13.95 0.28 -1.85
C SER A 95 -15.25 1.02 -2.16
N SER A 96 -15.73 0.87 -3.38
CA SER A 96 -16.94 1.52 -3.87
C SER A 96 -17.69 0.62 -4.83
N SER A 97 -18.88 1.04 -5.21
CA SER A 97 -19.75 0.33 -6.13
C SER A 97 -20.49 1.33 -7.01
N ARG A 98 -21.05 0.83 -8.11
CA ARG A 98 -22.06 1.61 -8.85
C ARG A 98 -23.26 1.91 -7.94
N PRO A 99 -23.93 3.07 -8.13
CA PRO A 99 -25.13 3.41 -7.37
C PRO A 99 -26.15 2.26 -7.37
N GLY A 100 -26.68 1.93 -6.18
CA GLY A 100 -27.64 0.84 -5.98
C GLY A 100 -27.04 -0.54 -5.72
N ASN A 101 -25.72 -0.72 -5.86
CA ASN A 101 -25.04 -1.99 -5.56
C ASN A 101 -24.38 -1.98 -4.17
N PRO A 102 -24.30 -3.13 -3.49
CA PRO A 102 -23.54 -3.23 -2.25
C PRO A 102 -22.05 -2.92 -2.48
N ILE A 103 -21.43 -2.23 -1.52
CA ILE A 103 -19.99 -1.99 -1.54
C ILE A 103 -19.30 -3.23 -0.98
N LEU A 104 -18.69 -4.00 -1.87
CA LEU A 104 -17.85 -5.15 -1.53
C LEU A 104 -16.40 -4.70 -1.30
N PRO A 105 -15.62 -5.42 -0.47
CA PRO A 105 -14.18 -5.19 -0.35
C PRO A 105 -13.49 -5.24 -1.72
N ARG A 106 -12.52 -4.35 -1.92
CA ARG A 106 -11.67 -4.28 -3.09
C ARG A 106 -10.21 -4.46 -2.72
N SER A 107 -9.45 -4.94 -3.68
CA SER A 107 -8.05 -5.31 -3.47
C SER A 107 -7.17 -4.72 -4.56
N LEU A 108 -6.08 -4.06 -4.19
CA LEU A 108 -4.99 -3.74 -5.11
C LEU A 108 -3.84 -4.73 -4.90
N ARG A 109 -3.33 -5.27 -6.00
CA ARG A 109 -2.15 -6.14 -6.01
C ARG A 109 -0.99 -5.40 -6.64
N LEU A 110 0.13 -5.39 -5.93
CA LEU A 110 1.43 -4.91 -6.38
C LEU A 110 2.29 -6.13 -6.64
N ILE A 111 2.86 -6.21 -7.84
CA ILE A 111 3.63 -7.35 -8.31
C ILE A 111 4.86 -6.79 -9.02
N GLU A 112 6.03 -6.94 -8.40
CA GLU A 112 7.28 -6.43 -8.96
C GLU A 112 7.57 -7.08 -10.32
N ALA A 113 7.59 -6.28 -11.39
CA ALA A 113 8.02 -6.78 -12.70
C ALA A 113 9.50 -7.15 -12.64
N SER A 114 9.85 -8.32 -13.18
CA SER A 114 11.22 -8.85 -13.14
C SER A 114 12.26 -7.81 -13.57
N GLY A 115 13.20 -7.47 -12.68
CA GLY A 115 14.33 -6.58 -12.98
C GLY A 115 14.16 -5.11 -12.60
N VAL A 116 13.05 -4.71 -11.97
CA VAL A 116 12.88 -3.37 -11.38
C VAL A 116 12.88 -3.53 -9.86
N SER A 117 13.91 -3.05 -9.15
CA SER A 117 14.09 -3.21 -7.69
C SER A 117 13.83 -1.88 -6.97
N THR A 118 12.57 -1.48 -6.84
CA THR A 118 12.23 -0.22 -6.15
C THR A 118 11.29 -0.40 -4.96
N GLY A 119 10.84 -1.64 -4.71
CA GLY A 119 9.78 -1.94 -3.76
C GLY A 119 8.40 -1.62 -4.34
N ASP A 120 7.41 -2.37 -3.85
CA ASP A 120 6.05 -2.35 -4.36
C ASP A 120 5.31 -1.09 -3.92
N LEU A 121 5.42 -0.75 -2.63
CA LEU A 121 4.84 0.47 -2.08
C LEU A 121 5.93 1.36 -1.52
N ARG A 122 5.90 2.64 -1.88
CA ARG A 122 6.71 3.67 -1.25
C ARG A 122 5.86 4.84 -0.81
N ILE A 123 5.78 5.08 0.50
CA ILE A 123 5.15 6.28 1.06
C ILE A 123 6.26 7.17 1.62
N SER A 124 6.29 8.44 1.22
CA SER A 124 7.38 9.37 1.54
C SER A 124 6.92 10.82 1.58
N GLY A 125 7.83 11.74 1.90
CA GLY A 125 7.57 13.18 1.82
C GLY A 125 6.42 13.66 2.69
N GLY A 126 6.16 13.02 3.85
CA GLY A 126 5.03 13.35 4.72
C GLY A 126 3.67 12.83 4.26
N ALA A 127 3.64 11.99 3.21
CA ALA A 127 2.39 11.46 2.67
C ALA A 127 1.73 10.44 3.61
N THR A 128 0.41 10.35 3.53
CA THR A 128 -0.42 9.39 4.25
C THR A 128 -1.24 8.55 3.26
N LEU A 129 -1.16 7.23 3.38
CA LEU A 129 -2.11 6.30 2.78
C LEU A 129 -3.06 5.78 3.86
N THR A 130 -4.36 5.86 3.61
CA THR A 130 -5.39 5.24 4.46
C THR A 130 -6.15 4.19 3.67
N LEU A 131 -6.24 2.98 4.20
CA LEU A 131 -6.96 1.87 3.60
C LEU A 131 -8.32 1.68 4.28
N GLY A 132 -9.35 1.62 3.45
CA GLY A 132 -10.74 1.46 3.86
C GLY A 132 -11.40 2.80 4.18
N ALA A 133 -12.73 2.77 4.16
CA ALA A 133 -13.57 3.93 4.44
C ALA A 133 -14.84 3.51 5.18
N VAL A 134 -15.60 4.50 5.65
CA VAL A 134 -16.92 4.29 6.23
C VAL A 134 -17.94 5.03 5.37
N THR A 135 -19.09 4.41 5.12
CA THR A 135 -20.23 5.11 4.50
C THR A 135 -21.48 5.04 5.39
N GLY A 136 -22.39 5.99 5.18
CA GLY A 136 -23.66 6.08 5.90
C GLY A 136 -23.62 6.89 7.20
N GLY A 137 -24.82 7.27 7.68
CA GLY A 137 -25.06 7.77 9.04
C GLY A 137 -25.28 6.61 10.01
N PHE A 138 -25.75 6.87 11.23
CA PHE A 138 -25.92 5.81 12.23
C PHE A 138 -27.01 4.78 11.86
N PRO A 139 -26.70 3.47 11.79
CA PRO A 139 -25.39 2.84 11.98
C PRO A 139 -24.51 2.92 10.72
N SER A 140 -23.27 3.36 10.89
CA SER A 140 -22.31 3.48 9.79
C SER A 140 -21.74 2.12 9.40
N THR A 141 -21.44 1.92 8.12
CA THR A 141 -20.87 0.66 7.61
C THR A 141 -19.42 0.85 7.17
N SER A 142 -18.53 0.02 7.70
CA SER A 142 -17.12 -0.03 7.31
C SER A 142 -16.96 -0.80 5.99
N HIS A 143 -16.11 -0.27 5.11
CA HIS A 143 -15.78 -0.87 3.82
C HIS A 143 -14.25 -1.07 3.72
N PRO A 144 -13.76 -2.30 3.91
CA PRO A 144 -12.34 -2.64 3.81
C PRO A 144 -11.77 -2.32 2.43
N PHE A 145 -10.48 -2.00 2.37
CA PHE A 145 -9.69 -2.04 1.15
C PHE A 145 -8.40 -2.83 1.40
N HIS A 146 -8.18 -3.90 0.65
CA HIS A 146 -7.03 -4.77 0.84
C HIS A 146 -5.88 -4.38 -0.08
N LEU A 147 -4.66 -4.55 0.41
CA LEU A 147 -3.44 -4.33 -0.36
C LEU A 147 -2.54 -5.55 -0.23
N THR A 148 -2.05 -6.07 -1.36
CA THR A 148 -1.07 -7.15 -1.38
C THR A 148 0.13 -6.71 -2.19
N ALA A 149 1.31 -6.80 -1.59
CA ALA A 149 2.60 -6.62 -2.22
C ALA A 149 3.35 -7.97 -2.18
N ASP A 150 3.94 -8.39 -3.28
CA ASP A 150 4.74 -9.62 -3.33
C ASP A 150 6.18 -9.41 -2.85
N SER A 151 6.62 -8.16 -2.80
CA SER A 151 7.95 -7.73 -2.38
C SER A 151 7.82 -6.78 -1.17
N ASN A 152 8.45 -5.61 -1.24
CA ASN A 152 8.67 -4.73 -0.10
C ASN A 152 7.67 -3.58 0.00
N LEU A 153 7.22 -3.26 1.21
CA LEU A 153 6.57 -1.98 1.55
C LEU A 153 7.56 -1.09 2.31
N HIS A 154 7.77 0.13 1.82
CA HIS A 154 8.64 1.14 2.42
C HIS A 154 7.84 2.37 2.90
N ILE A 155 7.82 2.57 4.21
CA ILE A 155 7.22 3.75 4.85
C ILE A 155 8.35 4.64 5.34
N ASN A 156 8.67 5.70 4.59
CA ASN A 156 9.83 6.55 4.86
C ASN A 156 9.55 7.55 6.01
N PRO A 157 10.58 8.28 6.51
CA PRO A 157 10.40 9.24 7.59
C PRO A 157 9.28 10.26 7.33
N GLY A 158 8.46 10.47 8.34
CA GLY A 158 7.29 11.37 8.30
C GLY A 158 6.09 10.86 7.49
N ALA A 159 6.22 9.75 6.76
CA ALA A 159 5.10 9.14 6.05
C ALA A 159 4.20 8.33 7.01
N THR A 160 2.95 8.11 6.60
CA THR A 160 1.98 7.33 7.38
C THR A 160 1.25 6.29 6.54
N LEU A 161 1.10 5.07 7.07
CA LEU A 161 0.17 4.05 6.58
C LEU A 161 -0.88 3.78 7.66
N ASN A 162 -2.15 3.95 7.31
CA ASN A 162 -3.28 3.61 8.16
C ASN A 162 -4.03 2.40 7.59
N VAL A 163 -3.98 1.27 8.29
CA VAL A 163 -4.76 0.06 8.00
C VAL A 163 -5.96 0.04 8.94
N ARG A 164 -7.16 0.30 8.40
CA ARG A 164 -8.37 0.50 9.19
C ARG A 164 -9.59 -0.19 8.59
N PHE A 165 -10.70 -0.22 9.34
CA PHE A 165 -12.02 -0.61 8.84
C PHE A 165 -12.10 -2.03 8.25
N GLY A 166 -11.35 -2.97 8.82
CA GLY A 166 -11.30 -4.35 8.32
C GLY A 166 -10.37 -4.57 7.13
N SER A 167 -9.60 -3.55 6.74
CA SER A 167 -8.60 -3.63 5.66
C SER A 167 -7.46 -4.58 6.01
N ASP A 168 -6.90 -5.24 5.00
CA ASP A 168 -5.79 -6.17 5.13
C ASP A 168 -4.61 -5.68 4.30
N VAL A 169 -3.40 -5.84 4.83
CA VAL A 169 -2.15 -5.61 4.11
C VAL A 169 -1.31 -6.87 4.19
N VAL A 170 -0.88 -7.38 3.03
CA VAL A 170 0.03 -8.52 2.92
C VAL A 170 1.31 -8.09 2.21
N THR A 171 2.47 -8.43 2.76
CA THR A 171 3.78 -8.12 2.18
C THR A 171 4.85 -9.14 2.57
N LEU A 172 5.93 -9.25 1.79
CA LEU A 172 7.11 -9.98 2.20
C LEU A 172 7.89 -9.20 3.26
N ILE A 173 8.37 -8.00 2.93
CA ILE A 173 9.17 -7.19 3.86
C ILE A 173 8.51 -5.84 4.07
N LEU A 174 8.21 -5.54 5.33
CA LEU A 174 7.83 -4.21 5.75
C LEU A 174 9.03 -3.49 6.36
N SER A 175 9.45 -2.38 5.75
CA SER A 175 10.49 -1.48 6.25
C SER A 175 9.88 -0.11 6.55
N SER A 176 9.94 0.32 7.81
CA SER A 176 9.27 1.53 8.27
C SER A 176 10.16 2.42 9.13
N ASP A 177 10.43 3.62 8.61
CA ASP A 177 10.96 4.76 9.35
C ASP A 177 9.89 5.84 9.58
N GLY A 178 8.66 5.60 9.11
CA GLY A 178 7.49 6.44 9.34
C GLY A 178 6.49 5.82 10.32
N LEU A 179 5.23 6.23 10.24
CA LEU A 179 4.17 5.77 11.13
C LEU A 179 3.29 4.71 10.44
N ILE A 180 3.05 3.60 11.13
CA ILE A 180 2.08 2.59 10.74
C ILE A 180 1.05 2.45 11.84
N ASN A 181 -0.23 2.62 11.48
CA ASN A 181 -1.35 2.43 12.38
C ASN A 181 -2.21 1.27 11.87
N VAL A 182 -2.28 0.18 12.63
CA VAL A 182 -3.22 -0.93 12.41
C VAL A 182 -4.29 -0.84 13.48
N SER A 183 -5.50 -0.44 13.10
CA SER A 183 -6.54 -0.12 14.08
C SER A 183 -7.93 -0.58 13.67
N GLY A 184 -8.67 -1.11 14.63
CA GLY A 184 -10.04 -1.60 14.44
C GLY A 184 -10.10 -3.11 14.24
N SER A 185 -11.20 -3.71 14.71
CA SER A 185 -11.45 -5.14 14.54
C SER A 185 -11.46 -5.53 13.06
N GLY A 186 -10.76 -6.62 12.74
CA GLY A 186 -10.61 -7.13 11.38
C GLY A 186 -9.53 -6.43 10.56
N SER A 187 -8.92 -5.35 11.05
CA SER A 187 -7.79 -4.73 10.35
C SER A 187 -6.50 -5.49 10.60
N THR A 188 -5.86 -5.94 9.52
CA THR A 188 -4.73 -6.86 9.57
C THR A 188 -3.52 -6.35 8.79
N LEU A 189 -2.33 -6.63 9.32
CA LEU A 189 -1.06 -6.44 8.63
C LEU A 189 -0.24 -7.71 8.76
N ASN A 190 -0.03 -8.39 7.63
CA ASN A 190 0.62 -9.67 7.51
C ASN A 190 1.94 -9.48 6.73
N ALA A 191 3.06 -9.43 7.45
CA ALA A 191 4.38 -9.35 6.85
C ALA A 191 5.16 -10.64 7.08
N HIS A 192 6.07 -11.04 6.19
CA HIS A 192 7.05 -12.06 6.58
C HIS A 192 8.05 -11.46 7.58
N THR A 193 8.64 -10.32 7.21
CA THR A 193 9.56 -9.58 8.08
C THR A 193 9.02 -8.17 8.36
N THR A 194 8.95 -7.78 9.62
CA THR A 194 8.62 -6.40 10.04
C THR A 194 9.85 -5.71 10.61
N GLN A 195 10.26 -4.59 10.02
CA GLN A 195 11.37 -3.75 10.49
C GLN A 195 10.84 -2.35 10.79
N VAL A 196 10.89 -1.96 12.07
CA VAL A 196 10.63 -0.60 12.52
C VAL A 196 12.00 0.03 12.79
N GLY A 197 12.46 0.89 11.88
CA GLY A 197 13.71 1.64 11.99
C GLY A 197 13.53 2.85 12.91
N ASP A 198 13.49 4.07 12.35
CA ASP A 198 13.17 5.30 13.12
C ASP A 198 11.65 5.53 13.31
N GLY A 199 10.84 4.59 12.82
CA GLY A 199 9.40 4.70 12.74
C GLY A 199 8.64 4.29 13.99
N SER A 200 7.33 4.25 13.84
CA SER A 200 6.40 3.76 14.87
C SER A 200 5.37 2.80 14.30
N LEU A 201 5.19 1.66 14.96
CA LEU A 201 4.11 0.71 14.70
C LEU A 201 3.09 0.76 15.84
N ASN A 202 1.85 1.14 15.55
CA ASN A 202 0.76 1.17 16.51
C ASN A 202 -0.30 0.13 16.14
N VAL A 203 -0.58 -0.79 17.07
CA VAL A 203 -1.62 -1.80 16.95
C VAL A 203 -2.67 -1.53 18.03
N THR A 204 -3.86 -1.10 17.61
CA THR A 204 -4.86 -0.54 18.53
C THR A 204 -6.28 -0.98 18.19
N ALA A 205 -7.20 -0.82 19.14
CA ALA A 205 -8.65 -1.01 18.93
C ALA A 205 -9.03 -2.36 18.26
N GLY A 206 -8.32 -3.44 18.58
CA GLY A 206 -8.59 -4.77 18.02
C GLY A 206 -7.90 -5.07 16.68
N GLY A 207 -6.94 -4.24 16.26
CA GLY A 207 -6.09 -4.53 15.09
C GLY A 207 -5.16 -5.72 15.34
N LEU A 208 -4.74 -6.37 14.26
CA LEU A 208 -3.88 -7.55 14.30
C LEU A 208 -2.67 -7.38 13.37
N VAL A 209 -1.47 -7.57 13.91
CA VAL A 209 -0.25 -7.70 13.11
C VAL A 209 0.26 -9.13 13.23
N GLN A 210 0.62 -9.73 12.09
CA GLN A 210 1.28 -11.04 12.04
C GLN A 210 2.63 -10.88 11.35
N SER A 211 3.66 -11.52 11.91
CA SER A 211 5.01 -11.49 11.34
C SER A 211 5.71 -12.83 11.52
N SER A 212 6.56 -13.23 10.56
CA SER A 212 7.47 -14.37 10.81
C SER A 212 8.62 -13.94 11.71
N ASN A 213 9.25 -12.80 11.44
CA ASN A 213 10.25 -12.19 12.33
C ASN A 213 10.05 -10.68 12.39
N SER A 214 10.44 -10.09 13.51
CA SER A 214 10.31 -8.65 13.72
C SER A 214 11.51 -8.04 14.42
N ILE A 215 11.82 -6.80 14.03
CA ILE A 215 12.85 -5.98 14.65
C ILE A 215 12.28 -4.58 14.89
N VAL A 216 12.36 -4.12 16.14
CA VAL A 216 12.04 -2.74 16.55
C VAL A 216 13.33 -2.04 16.94
N GLY A 217 13.66 -0.94 16.26
CA GLY A 217 14.97 -0.30 16.35
C GLY A 217 16.05 -1.13 15.64
N LEU A 218 15.90 -1.34 14.32
CA LEU A 218 16.88 -2.09 13.51
C LEU A 218 18.23 -1.36 13.43
N ALA A 219 18.21 -0.11 12.96
CA ALA A 219 19.38 0.77 12.82
C ALA A 219 18.98 2.22 13.14
N GLY A 220 18.05 2.38 14.09
CA GLY A 220 17.37 3.65 14.40
C GLY A 220 16.61 3.59 15.72
N THR A 221 15.79 4.60 16.00
CA THR A 221 14.97 4.74 17.22
C THR A 221 13.53 4.31 16.97
N GLY A 222 13.28 3.00 16.99
CA GLY A 222 12.00 2.41 16.63
C GLY A 222 11.08 2.24 17.82
N THR A 223 9.78 2.49 17.64
CA THR A 223 8.77 2.24 18.67
C THR A 223 7.66 1.33 18.16
N ALA A 224 7.29 0.32 18.93
CA ALA A 224 6.09 -0.48 18.71
C ALA A 224 5.16 -0.38 19.92
N THR A 225 3.89 -0.06 19.68
CA THR A 225 2.86 0.01 20.71
C THR A 225 1.71 -0.92 20.37
N VAL A 226 1.40 -1.87 21.25
CA VAL A 226 0.24 -2.74 21.16
C VAL A 226 -0.68 -2.43 22.34
N SER A 227 -1.82 -1.80 22.08
CA SER A 227 -2.68 -1.27 23.14
C SER A 227 -4.17 -1.51 22.94
N GLY A 228 -4.88 -1.71 24.04
CA GLY A 228 -6.31 -1.98 24.04
C GLY A 228 -6.64 -3.47 23.89
N ALA A 229 -7.74 -3.89 24.50
CA ALA A 229 -8.22 -5.26 24.44
C ALA A 229 -8.45 -5.71 22.99
N GLY A 230 -8.00 -6.92 22.66
CA GLY A 230 -8.12 -7.53 21.34
C GLY A 230 -7.04 -7.11 20.34
N SER A 231 -6.26 -6.07 20.63
CA SER A 231 -5.12 -5.66 19.80
C SER A 231 -3.99 -6.67 19.96
N GLN A 232 -3.44 -7.16 18.84
CA GLN A 232 -2.51 -8.28 18.84
C GLN A 232 -1.34 -8.07 17.88
N TRP A 233 -0.14 -8.45 18.34
CA TRP A 233 1.02 -8.62 17.46
C TRP A 233 1.65 -9.99 17.64
N ASN A 234 1.45 -10.85 16.64
CA ASN A 234 1.82 -12.25 16.69
C ASN A 234 3.04 -12.51 15.81
N ASN A 235 4.17 -12.77 16.45
CA ASN A 235 5.41 -13.15 15.79
C ASN A 235 5.55 -14.68 15.84
N LEU A 236 5.66 -15.32 14.68
CA LEU A 236 5.87 -16.77 14.60
C LEU A 236 7.30 -17.18 14.99
N GLY A 237 8.25 -16.26 14.80
CA GLY A 237 9.66 -16.40 15.12
C GLY A 237 10.10 -15.33 16.13
N ARG A 238 11.29 -14.78 15.90
CA ARG A 238 11.94 -13.88 16.85
C ARG A 238 11.36 -12.47 16.77
N LEU A 239 11.16 -11.85 17.93
CA LEU A 239 10.95 -10.41 18.08
C LEU A 239 12.16 -9.80 18.79
N THR A 240 12.92 -8.96 18.06
CA THR A 240 14.07 -8.23 18.63
C THR A 240 13.71 -6.76 18.87
N VAL A 241 14.09 -6.23 20.01
CA VAL A 241 13.90 -4.83 20.42
C VAL A 241 15.27 -4.22 20.71
N GLY A 242 15.73 -3.32 19.84
CA GLY A 242 17.08 -2.73 19.84
C GLY A 242 18.11 -3.68 19.25
N PHE A 243 18.45 -3.51 17.96
CA PHE A 243 19.23 -4.51 17.21
C PHE A 243 20.69 -4.15 16.91
N ASP A 244 21.00 -2.95 16.44
CA ASP A 244 22.34 -2.59 15.96
C ASP A 244 23.02 -1.54 16.86
N GLU A 245 24.30 -1.29 16.63
CA GLU A 245 25.11 -0.34 17.38
C GLU A 245 24.46 1.05 17.34
N GLY A 246 24.14 1.59 18.52
CA GLY A 246 23.48 2.89 18.65
C GLY A 246 21.98 2.91 18.33
N ALA A 247 21.39 1.79 17.89
CA ALA A 247 19.96 1.67 17.69
C ALA A 247 19.22 1.57 19.04
N SER A 248 17.99 2.10 19.08
CA SER A 248 17.11 2.03 20.25
C SER A 248 15.76 1.46 19.84
N GLY A 249 15.36 0.34 20.45
CA GLY A 249 14.05 -0.24 20.27
C GLY A 249 13.19 -0.03 21.51
N THR A 250 11.94 0.39 21.33
CA THR A 250 10.95 0.47 22.41
C THR A 250 9.71 -0.35 22.06
N LEU A 251 9.35 -1.31 22.91
CA LEU A 251 8.10 -2.07 22.84
C LEU A 251 7.21 -1.69 24.02
N ASN A 252 5.99 -1.20 23.75
CA ASN A 252 4.98 -0.90 24.74
C ASN A 252 3.77 -1.82 24.55
N VAL A 253 3.41 -2.58 25.59
CA VAL A 253 2.22 -3.45 25.57
C VAL A 253 1.30 -3.03 26.72
N THR A 254 0.14 -2.46 26.39
CA THR A 254 -0.71 -1.80 27.39
C THR A 254 -2.20 -2.10 27.26
N GLY A 255 -2.96 -1.89 28.34
CA GLY A 255 -4.43 -1.81 28.28
C GLY A 255 -5.15 -3.01 27.66
N GLY A 256 -4.65 -4.23 27.89
CA GLY A 256 -5.22 -5.48 27.35
C GLY A 256 -4.66 -5.91 25.99
N GLY A 257 -3.68 -5.19 25.45
CA GLY A 257 -2.95 -5.61 24.25
C GLY A 257 -2.11 -6.86 24.49
N SER A 258 -1.89 -7.65 23.42
CA SER A 258 -1.16 -8.92 23.49
C SER A 258 -0.08 -8.99 22.41
N VAL A 259 1.13 -9.39 22.80
CA VAL A 259 2.24 -9.69 21.90
C VAL A 259 2.62 -11.15 22.11
N SER A 260 2.83 -11.89 21.03
CA SER A 260 3.43 -13.22 21.10
C SER A 260 4.68 -13.30 20.24
N SER A 261 5.67 -14.08 20.66
CA SER A 261 6.83 -14.44 19.84
C SER A 261 7.31 -15.87 20.14
N ALA A 262 8.06 -16.47 19.22
CA ALA A 262 8.79 -17.69 19.55
C ALA A 262 9.92 -17.37 20.52
N ASP A 263 10.78 -16.43 20.15
CA ASP A 263 11.84 -15.89 21.00
C ASP A 263 11.66 -14.37 21.16
N GLY A 264 12.03 -13.82 22.31
CA GLY A 264 12.25 -12.40 22.52
C GLY A 264 13.74 -12.09 22.57
N VAL A 265 14.15 -10.91 22.12
CA VAL A 265 15.51 -10.40 22.34
C VAL A 265 15.40 -8.91 22.66
N ILE A 266 16.04 -8.46 23.74
CA ILE A 266 16.07 -7.05 24.15
C ILE A 266 17.53 -6.61 24.21
N GLY A 267 17.92 -5.72 23.29
CA GLY A 267 19.30 -5.26 23.13
C GLY A 267 20.20 -6.34 22.54
N VAL A 268 20.62 -6.17 21.30
CA VAL A 268 21.66 -6.99 20.66
C VAL A 268 22.63 -6.06 19.91
N ILE A 269 23.85 -6.53 19.63
CA ILE A 269 24.91 -5.78 18.92
C ILE A 269 25.11 -4.34 19.45
N ASN A 270 25.21 -4.16 20.77
CA ASN A 270 25.33 -2.84 21.41
C ASN A 270 24.13 -1.89 21.19
N GLY A 271 23.00 -2.41 20.71
CA GLY A 271 21.72 -1.71 20.66
C GLY A 271 21.03 -1.69 22.03
N THR A 272 20.22 -0.67 22.26
CA THR A 272 19.43 -0.51 23.49
C THR A 272 18.00 -0.97 23.24
N GLY A 273 17.53 -1.97 23.99
CA GLY A 273 16.13 -2.40 23.96
C GLY A 273 15.40 -2.02 25.24
N THR A 274 14.16 -1.54 25.11
CA THR A 274 13.23 -1.36 26.24
C THR A 274 11.90 -2.02 25.93
N ALA A 275 11.41 -2.89 26.82
CA ALA A 275 10.07 -3.45 26.73
C ALA A 275 9.28 -3.13 28.01
N THR A 276 8.17 -2.42 27.86
CA THR A 276 7.25 -2.06 28.95
C THR A 276 5.92 -2.74 28.75
N VAL A 277 5.52 -3.57 29.72
CA VAL A 277 4.22 -4.27 29.72
C VAL A 277 3.40 -3.76 30.91
N THR A 278 2.32 -3.03 30.65
CA THR A 278 1.45 -2.44 31.70
C THR A 278 -0.01 -2.73 31.42
N GLY A 279 -0.55 -3.75 32.08
CA GLY A 279 -1.93 -4.20 31.87
C GLY A 279 -2.17 -4.89 30.53
N GLY A 280 -1.11 -5.29 29.81
CA GLY A 280 -1.16 -6.18 28.64
C GLY A 280 -0.32 -7.45 28.89
N ALA A 281 0.07 -8.15 27.82
CA ALA A 281 0.91 -9.34 27.91
C ALA A 281 1.89 -9.46 26.74
N TRP A 282 3.13 -9.88 27.01
CA TRP A 282 4.04 -10.41 26.01
C TRP A 282 4.39 -11.86 26.38
N THR A 283 4.00 -12.81 25.53
CA THR A 283 4.21 -14.25 25.76
C THR A 283 5.23 -14.81 24.78
N MET A 284 6.23 -15.54 25.29
CA MET A 284 7.17 -16.31 24.48
C MET A 284 6.96 -17.80 24.67
N THR A 285 7.16 -18.59 23.61
CA THR A 285 7.24 -20.06 23.73
C THR A 285 8.67 -20.56 23.96
N GLY A 286 9.66 -19.78 23.54
CA GLY A 286 11.09 -20.03 23.66
C GLY A 286 11.74 -19.14 24.71
N GLN A 287 12.89 -18.55 24.37
CA GLN A 287 13.71 -17.79 25.32
C GLN A 287 13.52 -16.27 25.17
N LEU A 288 13.94 -15.55 26.23
CA LEU A 288 14.20 -14.11 26.21
C LEU A 288 15.71 -13.87 26.26
#